data_AF-A0A7E4W3X2-F1
#
_entry.id   AF-A0A7E4W3X2-F1
#
_cell.length_a   1.000
_cell.length_b   1.000
_cell.length_c   1.000
_cell.angle_alpha   90.00
_cell.angle_beta   90.00
_cell.angle_gamma   90.00
#
_symmetry.space_group_name_H-M   'P 1'
#
loop_
_entity.id
_entity.type
_entity.pdbx_description
1 polymer ?
#
loop_
_entity_poly.entity_id
_entity_poly.type
_entity_poly.pdbx_seq_one_letter_code
_entity_poly.pdbx_strand_id
1 'polypeptide(L)'
;MRKKFMSWPSMIIQHVLGYAVCFAVAIPIWYAIVDEKDYPAYMARYDPSTFNEIKPGDVYGFLDEKSPIWKWYCIMALVGFCYFFFGSLLLSAYIIRQISKNARKFTEKTYRLHLQLSFILVVQIILPLIFVVGPLSIVFFYFVYWEQPLSSNAAYIGVTLLTVYPSTNTFITIVGVTPYRNFTTNWIMAIIHFLKRPCFGKQRIQPRSGSIVPSTTVVPH
;
A
#
# COMPACT_ATOMS: atom_id res chain seq x y z
N MET A 1 17.43 -2.34 37.24
CA MET A 1 16.61 -1.18 36.84
C MET A 1 15.49 -1.61 35.91
N ARG A 2 14.21 -1.47 36.29
CA ARG A 2 13.09 -1.66 35.35
C ARG A 2 12.98 -0.40 34.50
N LYS A 3 13.38 -0.46 33.22
CA LYS A 3 13.07 0.61 32.26
C LYS A 3 11.54 0.72 32.18
N LYS A 4 10.96 1.85 32.63
CA LYS A 4 9.53 2.14 32.45
C LYS A 4 9.27 2.19 30.94
N PHE A 5 8.68 1.13 30.40
CA PHE A 5 8.19 1.15 29.03
C PHE A 5 7.03 2.14 28.92
N MET A 6 6.96 2.82 27.78
CA MET A 6 5.87 3.72 27.44
C MET A 6 4.53 3.00 27.56
N SER A 7 3.54 3.66 28.16
CA SER A 7 2.19 3.11 28.33
C SER A 7 1.45 3.09 26.99
N TRP A 8 0.48 2.19 26.85
CA TRP A 8 -0.38 2.11 25.66
C TRP A 8 -1.02 3.46 25.27
N PRO A 9 -1.60 4.23 26.21
CA PRO A 9 -2.13 5.56 25.90
C PRO A 9 -1.07 6.50 25.32
N SER A 10 0.16 6.47 25.84
CA SER A 10 1.25 7.31 25.34
C SER A 10 1.67 6.93 23.92
N MET A 11 1.60 5.65 23.54
CA MET A 11 1.87 5.22 22.15
C MET A 11 0.80 5.70 21.18
N ILE A 12 -0.48 5.63 21.60
CA ILE A 12 -1.61 6.12 20.81
C ILE A 12 -1.50 7.64 20.63
N ILE A 13 -1.26 8.38 21.72
CA ILE A 13 -1.08 9.84 21.67
C ILE A 13 0.06 10.21 20.71
N GLN A 14 1.19 9.49 20.77
CA GLN A 14 2.31 9.72 19.86
C GLN A 14 1.92 9.50 18.39
N HIS A 15 1.16 8.44 18.07
CA HIS A 15 0.70 8.21 16.70
C HIS A 15 -0.30 9.28 16.23
N VAL A 16 -1.26 9.66 17.09
CA VAL A 16 -2.24 10.72 16.79
C VAL A 16 -1.54 12.05 16.55
N LEU A 17 -0.54 12.41 17.37
CA LEU A 17 0.30 13.59 17.16
C LEU A 17 1.04 13.53 15.82
N GLY A 18 1.60 12.36 15.47
CA GLY A 18 2.22 12.15 14.16
C GLY A 18 1.26 12.43 13.01
N TYR A 19 0.03 11.89 13.07
CA TYR A 19 -0.99 12.17 12.07
C TYR A 19 -1.40 13.64 12.03
N ALA A 20 -1.54 14.29 13.20
CA ALA A 20 -1.87 15.70 13.28
C ALA A 20 -0.80 16.57 12.60
N VAL A 21 0.50 16.26 12.80
CA VAL A 21 1.61 16.93 12.11
C VAL A 21 1.53 16.71 10.60
N CYS A 22 1.33 15.48 10.14
CA CYS A 22 1.16 15.20 8.71
C CYS A 22 -0.04 15.95 8.11
N PHE A 23 -1.18 15.99 8.79
CA PHE A 23 -2.36 16.74 8.36
C PHE A 23 -2.12 18.24 8.33
N ALA A 24 -1.42 18.79 9.31
CA ALA A 24 -1.05 20.20 9.35
C ALA A 24 -0.15 20.59 8.17
N VAL A 25 0.62 19.65 7.60
CA VAL A 25 1.41 19.84 6.37
C VAL A 25 0.54 19.66 5.11
N ALA A 26 -0.39 18.69 5.12
CA ALA A 26 -1.27 18.40 3.99
C ALA A 26 -2.29 19.51 3.72
N ILE A 27 -2.81 20.18 4.75
CA ILE A 27 -3.80 21.26 4.61
C ILE A 27 -3.25 22.42 3.76
N PRO A 28 -2.06 22.99 4.03
CA PRO A 28 -1.47 24.00 3.16
C PRO A 28 -1.23 23.51 1.74
N ILE A 29 -0.85 22.23 1.54
CA ILE A 29 -0.71 21.65 0.19
C ILE A 29 -2.05 21.69 -0.53
N TRP A 30 -3.13 21.29 0.15
CA TRP A 30 -4.48 21.35 -0.41
C TRP A 30 -4.87 22.76 -0.84
N TYR A 31 -4.52 23.77 -0.06
CA TYR A 31 -4.77 25.18 -0.39
C TYR A 31 -3.79 25.78 -1.40
N ALA A 32 -2.61 25.18 -1.56
CA ALA A 32 -1.59 25.60 -2.53
C ALA A 32 -1.82 24.99 -3.92
N ILE A 33 -2.67 23.97 -4.04
CA ILE A 33 -3.12 23.45 -5.33
C ILE A 33 -3.96 24.56 -5.98
N VAL A 34 -3.41 25.14 -7.05
CA VAL A 34 -4.11 26.14 -7.88
C VAL A 34 -5.38 25.49 -8.43
N ASP A 35 -6.49 26.21 -8.34
CA ASP A 35 -7.78 25.75 -8.87
C ASP A 35 -7.63 25.48 -10.38
N GLU A 36 -8.18 24.36 -10.86
CA GLU A 36 -7.98 23.87 -12.23
C GLU A 36 -8.36 24.91 -13.29
N LYS A 37 -9.31 25.80 -12.94
CA LYS A 37 -9.81 26.88 -13.79
C LYS A 37 -8.78 27.99 -14.02
N ASP A 38 -7.91 28.25 -13.04
CA ASP A 38 -6.89 29.30 -13.12
C ASP A 38 -5.58 28.79 -13.73
N TYR A 39 -5.45 27.46 -13.85
CA TYR A 39 -4.28 26.78 -14.39
C TYR A 39 -3.85 27.30 -15.79
N PRO A 40 -4.76 27.49 -16.76
CA PRO A 40 -4.34 27.93 -18.08
C PRO A 40 -3.77 29.36 -18.06
N ALA A 41 -4.40 30.25 -17.30
CA ALA A 41 -3.94 31.63 -17.16
C ALA A 41 -2.59 31.73 -16.44
N TYR A 42 -2.34 30.84 -15.47
CA TYR A 42 -1.06 30.74 -14.78
C TYR A 42 0.05 30.20 -15.70
N MET A 43 -0.20 29.11 -16.43
CA MET A 43 0.77 28.53 -17.38
C MET A 43 1.11 29.49 -18.51
N ALA A 44 0.11 30.21 -19.05
CA ALA A 44 0.33 31.23 -20.07
C ALA A 44 1.24 32.38 -19.59
N ARG A 45 1.33 32.64 -18.28
CA ARG A 45 2.25 33.65 -17.71
C ARG A 45 3.67 33.12 -17.50
N TYR A 46 3.79 31.86 -17.09
CA TYR A 46 5.08 31.30 -16.66
C TYR A 46 5.86 30.63 -17.79
N ASP A 47 5.18 29.91 -18.68
CA ASP A 47 5.80 29.27 -19.84
C ASP A 47 4.80 29.10 -21.00
N PRO A 48 4.72 30.09 -21.91
CA PRO A 48 3.79 30.06 -23.04
C PRO A 48 4.08 28.93 -24.03
N SER A 49 5.30 28.38 -24.04
CA SER A 49 5.70 27.35 -25.00
C SER A 49 5.08 26.00 -24.68
N THR A 50 5.01 25.67 -23.39
CA THR A 50 4.43 24.42 -22.86
C THR A 50 2.90 24.43 -22.88
N PHE A 51 2.29 25.61 -22.97
CA PHE A 51 0.84 25.79 -22.99
C PHE A 51 0.12 25.03 -24.12
N ASN A 52 0.77 24.93 -25.28
CA ASN A 52 0.18 24.27 -26.46
C ASN A 52 0.19 22.73 -26.38
N GLU A 53 0.89 22.15 -25.41
CA GLU A 53 0.98 20.69 -25.23
C GLU A 53 -0.03 20.14 -24.21
N ILE A 54 -0.71 21.03 -23.48
CA ILE A 54 -1.66 20.68 -22.42
C ILE A 54 -2.95 20.14 -23.04
N LYS A 55 -3.23 18.84 -22.87
CA LYS A 55 -4.50 18.25 -23.30
C LYS A 55 -5.58 18.43 -22.22
N PRO A 56 -6.83 18.74 -22.60
CA PRO A 56 -7.93 18.76 -21.64
C PRO A 56 -8.12 17.38 -21.00
N GLY A 57 -8.04 17.33 -19.66
CA GLY A 57 -8.16 16.11 -18.85
C GLY A 57 -6.87 15.66 -18.15
N ASP A 58 -5.73 16.30 -18.43
CA ASP A 58 -4.49 16.05 -17.71
C ASP A 58 -4.47 16.82 -16.37
N VAL A 59 -4.17 16.13 -15.27
CA VAL A 59 -4.07 16.72 -13.93
C VAL A 59 -2.63 17.16 -13.68
N TYR A 60 -2.41 18.47 -13.61
CA TYR A 60 -1.09 19.04 -13.28
C TYR A 60 -1.09 19.58 -11.86
N GLY A 61 -0.22 19.02 -11.02
CA GLY A 61 0.10 19.62 -9.72
C GLY A 61 1.29 20.56 -9.88
N PHE A 62 1.05 21.88 -9.90
CA PHE A 62 2.13 22.86 -9.80
C PHE A 62 2.32 23.27 -8.34
N LEU A 63 3.42 22.81 -7.73
CA LEU A 63 4.05 23.52 -6.64
C LEU A 63 5.06 24.46 -7.30
N ASP A 64 4.87 25.77 -7.15
CA ASP A 64 5.83 26.76 -7.66
C ASP A 64 7.21 26.49 -7.02
N GLU A 65 8.12 25.90 -7.80
CA GLU A 65 9.47 25.55 -7.39
C GLU A 65 10.31 26.79 -7.04
N LYS A 66 9.86 27.98 -7.40
CA LYS A 66 10.53 29.23 -6.99
C LYS A 66 10.00 29.73 -5.65
N SER A 67 8.85 29.25 -5.19
CA SER A 67 8.28 29.66 -3.92
C SER A 67 9.09 29.10 -2.75
N PRO A 68 9.62 29.93 -1.83
CA PRO A 68 10.38 29.44 -0.68
C PRO A 68 9.57 28.46 0.21
N ILE A 69 8.24 28.47 0.08
CA ILE A 69 7.32 27.61 0.80
C ILE A 69 7.49 26.13 0.39
N TRP A 70 7.81 25.83 -0.87
CA TRP A 70 7.95 24.44 -1.33
C TRP A 70 9.09 23.70 -0.61
N LYS A 71 10.22 24.38 -0.38
CA LYS A 71 11.38 23.82 0.33
C LYS A 71 10.99 23.41 1.75
N TRP A 72 10.23 24.27 2.44
CA TRP A 72 9.70 23.98 3.76
C TRP A 72 8.73 22.80 3.75
N TYR A 73 7.88 22.68 2.73
CA TYR A 73 6.98 21.53 2.60
C TYR A 73 7.75 20.22 2.47
N CYS A 74 8.75 20.16 1.60
CA CYS A 74 9.55 18.95 1.45
C CYS A 74 10.30 18.58 2.73
N ILE A 75 10.86 19.57 3.44
CA ILE A 75 11.50 19.34 4.74
C ILE A 75 10.50 18.79 5.75
N MET A 76 9.32 19.41 5.88
CA MET A 76 8.28 18.97 6.81
C MET A 76 7.73 17.59 6.47
N ALA A 77 7.57 17.28 5.17
CA ALA A 77 7.17 15.95 4.70
C ALA A 77 8.22 14.90 5.07
N LEU A 78 9.52 15.20 4.88
CA LEU A 78 10.60 14.30 5.26
C LEU A 78 10.65 14.07 6.78
N VAL A 79 10.49 15.13 7.59
CA VAL A 79 10.42 15.04 9.05
C VAL A 79 9.22 14.22 9.50
N GLY A 80 8.04 14.48 8.95
CA GLY A 80 6.82 13.72 9.24
C GLY A 80 6.96 12.25 8.88
N PHE A 81 7.56 11.95 7.73
CA PHE A 81 7.85 10.59 7.33
C PHE A 81 8.84 9.90 8.29
N CYS A 82 9.95 10.54 8.63
CA CYS A 82 10.92 10.01 9.59
C CYS A 82 10.24 9.68 10.92
N TYR A 83 9.43 10.60 11.44
CA TYR A 83 8.67 10.39 12.67
C TYR A 83 7.75 9.18 12.58
N PHE A 84 6.96 9.09 11.50
CA PHE A 84 6.05 7.97 11.25
C PHE A 84 6.80 6.64 11.14
N PHE A 85 7.92 6.62 10.42
CA PHE A 85 8.75 5.43 10.23
C PHE A 85 9.35 4.92 11.54
N PHE A 86 10.07 5.78 12.28
CA PHE A 86 10.68 5.38 13.55
C PHE A 86 9.62 5.04 14.60
N GLY A 87 8.51 5.79 14.65
CA GLY A 87 7.37 5.49 15.52
C GLY A 87 6.78 4.12 15.26
N SER A 88 6.55 3.78 13.99
CA SER A 88 6.01 2.48 13.56
C SER A 88 6.98 1.33 13.84
N LEU A 89 8.29 1.55 13.66
CA LEU A 89 9.33 0.56 13.96
C LEU A 89 9.39 0.26 15.46
N LEU A 90 9.37 1.31 16.30
CA LEU A 90 9.36 1.17 17.75
C LEU A 90 8.08 0.48 18.25
N LEU A 91 6.93 0.82 17.68
CA LEU A 91 5.66 0.16 17.97
C LEU A 91 5.71 -1.33 17.60
N SER A 92 6.24 -1.67 16.42
CA SER A 92 6.38 -3.06 15.99
C SER A 92 7.32 -3.87 16.89
N ALA A 93 8.48 -3.29 17.25
CA ALA A 93 9.40 -3.90 18.20
C ALA A 93 8.75 -4.09 19.60
N TYR A 94 7.90 -3.15 20.02
CA TYR A 94 7.12 -3.28 21.25
C TYR A 94 6.11 -4.41 21.16
N ILE A 95 5.36 -4.51 20.06
CA ILE A 95 4.37 -5.59 19.83
C ILE A 95 5.06 -6.96 19.89
N ILE A 96 6.18 -7.13 19.18
CA ILE A 96 6.96 -8.39 19.20
C ILE A 96 7.40 -8.76 20.62
N ARG A 97 7.87 -7.77 21.40
CA ARG A 97 8.23 -7.98 22.80
C ARG A 97 7.02 -8.38 23.66
N GLN A 98 5.86 -7.79 23.43
CA GLN A 98 4.63 -8.15 24.17
C GLN A 98 4.13 -9.54 23.83
N ILE A 99 4.18 -9.93 22.56
CA ILE A 99 3.86 -11.29 22.11
C ILE A 99 4.80 -12.30 22.79
N SER A 100 6.10 -11.99 22.81
CA SER A 100 7.12 -12.84 23.46
C SER A 100 6.91 -12.98 24.97
N LYS A 101 6.56 -11.89 25.66
CA LYS A 101 6.25 -11.93 27.10
C LYS A 101 5.01 -12.77 27.42
N ASN A 102 4.00 -12.74 26.54
CA ASN A 102 2.76 -13.47 26.72
C ASN A 102 2.76 -14.84 26.03
N ALA A 103 3.92 -15.35 25.58
CA ALA A 103 4.01 -16.60 24.82
C ALA A 103 3.35 -17.79 25.53
N ARG A 104 3.42 -17.84 26.88
CA ARG A 104 2.81 -18.90 27.70
C ARG A 104 1.28 -18.93 27.67
N LYS A 105 0.63 -17.83 27.26
CA LYS A 105 -0.85 -17.73 27.20
C LYS A 105 -1.41 -18.21 25.86
N PHE A 106 -0.57 -18.43 24.86
CA PHE A 106 -0.98 -18.81 23.52
C PHE A 106 -0.67 -20.26 23.24
N THR A 107 -1.48 -20.89 22.41
CA THR A 107 -1.09 -22.15 21.77
C THR A 107 0.09 -21.88 20.84
N GLU A 108 0.96 -22.89 20.64
CA GLU A 108 2.15 -22.75 19.80
C GLU A 108 1.82 -22.28 18.38
N LYS A 109 0.73 -22.79 17.80
CA LYS A 109 0.26 -22.40 16.47
C LYS A 109 -0.11 -20.92 16.41
N THR A 110 -0.86 -20.42 17.39
CA THR A 110 -1.27 -19.01 17.46
C THR A 110 -0.07 -18.09 17.71
N TYR A 111 0.86 -18.51 18.58
CA TYR A 111 2.10 -17.76 18.83
C TYR A 111 2.94 -17.60 17.56
N ARG A 112 3.18 -18.69 16.82
CA ARG A 112 3.93 -18.66 15.54
C ARG A 112 3.24 -17.75 14.52
N LEU A 113 1.91 -17.81 14.43
CA LEU A 113 1.14 -16.96 13.52
C LEU A 113 1.28 -15.46 13.86
N HIS A 114 1.17 -15.09 15.14
CA HIS A 114 1.35 -13.69 15.57
C HIS A 114 2.77 -13.18 15.36
N LEU A 115 3.78 -14.02 15.59
CA LEU A 115 5.17 -13.66 15.34
C LEU A 115 5.43 -13.44 13.85
N GLN A 116 4.92 -14.34 13.00
CA GLN A 116 4.99 -14.23 11.54
C GLN A 116 4.32 -12.94 11.04
N LEU A 117 3.11 -12.63 11.53
CA LEU A 117 2.39 -11.42 11.15
C LEU A 117 3.14 -10.15 11.60
N SER A 118 3.70 -10.14 12.80
CA SER A 118 4.47 -9.01 13.31
C SER A 118 5.77 -8.79 12.53
N PHE A 119 6.43 -9.86 12.13
CA PHE A 119 7.63 -9.77 11.29
C PHE A 119 7.31 -9.18 9.92
N ILE A 120 6.21 -9.64 9.30
CA ILE A 120 5.75 -9.10 8.02
C ILE A 120 5.41 -7.62 8.15
N LEU A 121 4.76 -7.21 9.23
CA LEU A 121 4.48 -5.80 9.50
C LEU A 121 5.76 -4.95 9.52
N VAL A 122 6.84 -5.45 10.16
CA VAL A 122 8.15 -4.76 10.15
C VAL A 122 8.69 -4.62 8.73
N VAL A 123 8.61 -5.68 7.91
CA VAL A 123 9.02 -5.63 6.50
C VAL A 123 8.18 -4.61 5.73
N GLN A 124 6.88 -4.57 5.95
CA GLN A 124 5.97 -3.63 5.30
C GLN A 124 6.24 -2.18 5.68
N ILE A 125 6.66 -1.91 6.91
CA ILE A 125 7.07 -0.57 7.36
C ILE A 125 8.35 -0.10 6.66
N ILE A 126 9.22 -1.02 6.23
CA ILE A 126 10.45 -0.69 5.49
C ILE A 126 10.16 -0.34 4.02
N LEU A 127 9.09 -0.89 3.42
CA LEU A 127 8.79 -0.67 2.00
C LEU A 127 8.58 0.82 1.64
N PRO A 128 7.80 1.63 2.38
CA PRO A 128 7.70 3.06 2.13
C PRO A 128 9.06 3.77 2.10
N LEU A 129 10.06 3.33 2.88
CA LEU A 129 11.38 3.94 2.85
C LEU A 129 12.05 3.74 1.48
N ILE A 130 11.91 2.55 0.90
CA ILE A 130 12.52 2.19 -0.38
C ILE A 130 11.75 2.81 -1.55
N PHE A 131 10.42 2.65 -1.55
CA PHE A 131 9.59 3.02 -2.71
C PHE A 131 9.07 4.46 -2.69
N VAL A 132 9.01 5.11 -1.52
CA VAL A 132 8.49 6.48 -1.39
C VAL A 132 9.62 7.43 -1.04
N VAL A 133 10.31 7.19 0.09
CA VAL A 133 11.37 8.11 0.53
C VAL A 133 12.57 8.11 -0.38
N GLY A 134 13.04 6.96 -0.86
CA GLY A 134 14.18 6.89 -1.77
C GLY A 134 14.00 7.80 -2.99
N PRO A 135 12.96 7.59 -3.81
CA PRO A 135 12.68 8.44 -4.98
C PRO A 135 12.46 9.91 -4.62
N LEU A 136 11.67 10.20 -3.57
CA LEU A 136 11.44 11.58 -3.13
C LEU A 136 12.72 12.26 -2.64
N SER A 137 13.62 11.54 -1.98
CA SER A 137 14.89 12.09 -1.51
C SER A 137 15.82 12.42 -2.68
N ILE A 138 15.82 11.59 -3.72
CA ILE A 138 16.56 11.87 -4.96
C ILE A 138 15.99 13.11 -5.64
N VAL A 139 14.67 13.18 -5.81
CA VAL A 139 13.98 14.36 -6.38
C VAL A 139 14.34 15.61 -5.58
N PHE A 140 14.19 15.55 -4.26
CA PHE A 140 14.52 16.65 -3.36
C PHE A 140 15.99 17.08 -3.47
N PHE A 141 16.92 16.14 -3.53
CA PHE A 141 18.34 16.44 -3.65
C PHE A 141 18.66 17.17 -4.96
N TYR A 142 18.11 16.71 -6.10
CA TYR A 142 18.31 17.38 -7.39
C TYR A 142 17.73 18.79 -7.43
N PHE A 143 16.50 18.97 -6.95
CA PHE A 143 15.83 20.27 -6.99
C PHE A 143 16.41 21.27 -5.97
N VAL A 144 16.70 20.83 -4.73
CA VAL A 144 17.19 21.75 -3.68
C VAL A 144 18.68 22.03 -3.78
N TYR A 145 19.49 21.01 -4.05
CA TYR A 145 20.95 21.13 -3.97
C TYR A 145 21.58 21.46 -5.31
N TRP A 146 21.10 20.82 -6.40
CA TRP A 146 21.65 21.05 -7.73
C TRP A 146 20.90 22.10 -8.54
N GLU A 147 19.70 22.51 -8.11
CA GLU A 147 18.83 23.44 -8.85
C GLU A 147 18.63 22.98 -10.31
N GLN A 148 18.64 21.65 -10.53
CA GLN A 148 18.49 21.04 -11.84
C GLN A 148 17.22 20.20 -11.89
N PRO A 149 16.44 20.30 -12.98
CA PRO A 149 15.29 19.44 -13.17
C PRO A 149 15.74 17.99 -13.33
N LEU A 150 14.95 17.07 -12.79
CA LEU A 150 15.18 15.64 -13.00
C LEU A 150 14.99 15.29 -14.48
N SER A 151 15.84 14.41 -15.01
CA SER A 151 15.59 13.84 -16.35
C SER A 151 14.21 13.14 -16.39
N SER A 152 13.52 13.22 -17.51
CA SER A 152 12.17 12.61 -17.68
C SER A 152 12.18 11.12 -17.34
N ASN A 153 13.25 10.40 -17.68
CA ASN A 153 13.41 8.98 -17.36
C ASN A 153 13.49 8.74 -15.84
N ALA A 154 14.23 9.57 -15.12
CA ALA A 154 14.32 9.44 -13.66
C ALA A 154 12.98 9.78 -12.98
N ALA A 155 12.24 10.77 -13.49
CA ALA A 155 10.92 11.12 -12.98
C ALA A 155 9.93 9.96 -13.20
N TYR A 156 9.94 9.37 -14.40
CA TYR A 156 9.12 8.21 -14.72
C TYR A 156 9.43 7.01 -13.81
N ILE A 157 10.71 6.72 -13.53
CA ILE A 157 11.12 5.67 -12.60
C ILE A 157 10.59 5.98 -11.19
N GLY A 158 10.71 7.23 -10.72
CA GLY A 158 10.21 7.64 -9.41
C GLY A 158 8.70 7.43 -9.27
N VAL A 159 7.91 7.87 -10.25
CA VAL A 159 6.46 7.66 -10.30
C VAL A 159 6.13 6.16 -10.36
N THR A 160 6.85 5.40 -11.18
CA THR A 160 6.66 3.94 -11.28
C THR A 160 6.89 3.27 -9.93
N LEU A 161 7.95 3.62 -9.20
CA LEU A 161 8.20 3.06 -7.87
C LEU A 161 7.08 3.39 -6.87
N LEU A 162 6.56 4.63 -6.89
CA LEU A 162 5.42 5.03 -6.07
C LEU A 162 4.16 4.22 -6.40
N THR A 163 3.88 3.95 -7.68
CA THR A 163 2.70 3.16 -8.11
C THR A 163 2.84 1.66 -7.82
N VAL A 164 4.06 1.12 -7.82
CA VAL A 164 4.34 -0.31 -7.55
C VAL A 164 4.31 -0.62 -6.05
N TYR A 165 4.47 0.37 -5.18
CA TYR A 165 4.49 0.19 -3.72
C TYR A 165 3.25 -0.54 -3.16
N PRO A 166 1.99 -0.12 -3.44
CA PRO A 166 0.81 -0.80 -2.91
C PRO A 166 0.73 -2.27 -3.34
N SER A 167 1.04 -2.54 -4.60
CA SER A 167 1.08 -3.90 -5.16
C SER A 167 2.12 -4.78 -4.46
N THR A 168 3.32 -4.23 -4.21
CA THR A 168 4.38 -4.93 -3.48
C THR A 168 3.98 -5.24 -2.04
N ASN A 169 3.28 -4.32 -1.37
CA ASN A 169 2.79 -4.51 -0.01
C ASN A 169 1.78 -5.68 0.07
N THR A 170 0.82 -5.71 -0.86
CA THR A 170 -0.14 -6.81 -0.97
C THR A 170 0.55 -8.13 -1.31
N PHE A 171 1.53 -8.10 -2.23
CA PHE A 171 2.30 -9.29 -2.60
C PHE A 171 3.05 -9.89 -1.41
N ILE A 172 3.75 -9.07 -0.63
CA ILE A 172 4.45 -9.52 0.59
C ILE A 172 3.47 -10.11 1.61
N THR A 173 2.27 -9.56 1.73
CA THR A 173 1.22 -10.13 2.60
C THR A 173 0.81 -11.52 2.14
N ILE A 174 0.53 -11.69 0.85
CA ILE A 174 0.07 -12.96 0.26
C ILE A 174 1.14 -14.04 0.40
N VAL A 175 2.39 -13.72 0.06
CA VAL A 175 3.51 -14.68 0.10
C VAL A 175 3.95 -14.97 1.54
N GLY A 176 3.99 -13.91 2.36
CA GLY A 176 4.52 -13.95 3.70
C GLY A 176 3.58 -14.62 4.70
N VAL A 177 2.26 -14.48 4.57
CA VAL A 177 1.29 -14.99 5.55
C VAL A 177 0.74 -16.35 5.11
N THR A 178 1.04 -17.39 5.88
CA THR A 178 0.69 -18.79 5.57
C THR A 178 -0.76 -19.02 5.12
N PRO A 179 -1.81 -18.55 5.83
CA PRO A 179 -3.19 -18.78 5.40
C PRO A 179 -3.50 -18.14 4.04
N TYR A 180 -2.95 -16.95 3.74
CA TYR A 180 -3.14 -16.31 2.44
C TYR A 180 -2.40 -17.05 1.35
N ARG A 181 -1.16 -17.48 1.59
CA ARG A 181 -0.41 -18.29 0.63
C ARG A 181 -1.14 -19.59 0.28
N ASN A 182 -1.65 -20.30 1.28
CA ASN A 182 -2.39 -21.55 1.07
C ASN A 182 -3.68 -21.31 0.29
N PHE A 183 -4.40 -20.22 0.60
CA PHE A 183 -5.60 -19.83 -0.15
C PHE A 183 -5.27 -19.52 -1.62
N THR A 184 -4.28 -18.68 -1.87
CA THR A 184 -3.87 -18.28 -3.22
C THR A 184 -3.36 -19.46 -4.05
N THR A 185 -2.56 -20.35 -3.47
CA THR A 185 -2.06 -21.55 -4.17
C THR A 185 -3.19 -22.50 -4.53
N ASN A 186 -4.13 -22.76 -3.61
CA ASN A 186 -5.31 -23.58 -3.90
C ASN A 186 -6.19 -22.97 -5.01
N TRP A 187 -6.37 -21.65 -4.98
CA TRP A 187 -7.14 -20.95 -6.00
C TRP A 187 -6.48 -21.02 -7.39
N ILE A 188 -5.16 -20.80 -7.46
CA ILE A 188 -4.37 -20.95 -8.70
C ILE A 188 -4.47 -22.39 -9.23
N MET A 189 -4.33 -23.40 -8.36
CA MET A 189 -4.45 -24.80 -8.76
C MET A 189 -5.85 -25.14 -9.28
N ALA A 190 -6.90 -24.57 -8.68
CA ALA A 190 -8.27 -24.72 -9.17
C ALA A 190 -8.46 -24.11 -10.56
N ILE A 191 -7.87 -22.93 -10.82
CA ILE A 191 -7.90 -22.29 -12.15
C ILE A 191 -7.14 -23.14 -13.17
N ILE A 192 -5.94 -23.60 -12.85
CA ILE A 192 -5.15 -24.46 -13.74
C ILE A 192 -5.94 -25.73 -14.06
N HIS A 193 -6.59 -26.34 -13.07
CA HIS A 193 -7.42 -27.52 -13.30
C HIS A 193 -8.66 -27.20 -14.14
N PHE A 194 -9.30 -26.06 -13.95
CA PHE A 194 -10.42 -25.60 -14.78
C PHE A 194 -10.00 -25.37 -16.23
N LEU A 195 -8.85 -24.72 -16.46
CA LEU A 195 -8.30 -24.48 -17.80
C LEU A 195 -7.78 -25.76 -18.48
N LYS A 196 -7.29 -26.73 -17.70
CA LYS A 196 -6.83 -28.03 -18.21
C LYS A 196 -7.95 -29.00 -18.54
N ARG A 197 -9.17 -28.79 -18.02
CA ARG A 197 -10.32 -29.60 -18.47
C ARG A 197 -10.49 -29.28 -19.96
N PRO A 198 -10.24 -30.23 -20.86
CA PRO A 198 -10.58 -30.01 -22.27
C PRO A 198 -12.04 -29.60 -22.27
N CYS A 199 -12.42 -28.61 -23.09
CA CYS A 199 -13.82 -28.43 -23.45
C CYS A 199 -14.27 -29.74 -24.11
N PHE A 200 -14.64 -30.72 -23.29
CA PHE A 200 -15.07 -32.03 -23.71
C PHE A 200 -16.45 -31.80 -24.29
N GLY A 201 -16.42 -31.54 -25.58
CA GLY A 201 -17.19 -32.27 -26.56
C GLY A 201 -18.59 -32.60 -26.10
N LYS A 202 -19.52 -31.76 -26.58
CA LYS A 202 -20.82 -32.20 -27.10
C LYS A 202 -21.47 -33.26 -26.21
N GLN A 203 -22.29 -32.81 -25.24
CA GLN A 203 -23.30 -33.65 -24.61
C GLN A 203 -23.99 -34.46 -25.72
N ARG A 204 -23.59 -35.72 -25.89
CA ARG A 204 -24.32 -36.65 -26.73
C ARG A 204 -25.57 -36.93 -25.91
N ILE A 205 -26.63 -36.19 -26.21
CA ILE A 205 -27.97 -36.38 -25.68
C ILE A 205 -28.26 -37.86 -25.82
N GLN A 206 -28.17 -38.62 -24.73
CA GLN A 206 -28.74 -39.97 -24.73
C GLN A 206 -30.26 -39.78 -24.67
N PRO A 207 -31.01 -40.27 -25.67
CA PRO A 207 -32.45 -40.28 -25.57
C PRO A 207 -32.83 -41.10 -24.34
N ARG A 208 -33.55 -40.44 -23.43
CA ARG A 208 -34.13 -41.01 -22.22
C ARG A 208 -35.17 -42.07 -22.63
N SER A 209 -34.76 -43.32 -22.85
CA SER A 209 -35.73 -44.41 -22.98
C SER A 209 -36.27 -44.71 -21.59
N GLY A 210 -37.54 -44.36 -21.38
CA GLY A 210 -38.22 -44.60 -20.12
C GLY A 210 -38.36 -46.08 -19.79
N SER A 211 -38.34 -46.37 -18.50
CA SER A 211 -39.21 -47.39 -17.92
C SER A 211 -39.48 -46.97 -16.48
N ILE A 212 -40.64 -46.34 -16.28
CA ILE A 212 -41.23 -46.11 -14.96
C ILE A 212 -41.66 -47.49 -14.47
N VAL A 213 -40.97 -48.03 -13.47
CA VAL A 213 -41.48 -49.15 -12.67
C VAL A 213 -41.83 -48.61 -11.29
N PRO A 214 -43.11 -48.52 -10.92
CA PRO A 214 -43.50 -48.15 -9.57
C PRO A 214 -43.27 -49.35 -8.65
N SER A 215 -42.33 -49.22 -7.70
CA SER A 215 -42.17 -50.20 -6.63
C SER A 215 -43.11 -49.83 -5.48
N THR A 216 -44.19 -50.58 -5.36
CA THR A 216 -45.09 -50.61 -4.21
C THR A 216 -44.36 -51.22 -3.01
N THR A 217 -44.04 -50.42 -2.01
CA THR A 217 -43.55 -50.93 -0.72
C THR A 217 -44.70 -50.98 0.27
N VAL A 218 -45.08 -52.21 0.61
CA VAL A 218 -46.02 -52.59 1.67
C VAL A 218 -45.33 -52.39 3.02
N VAL A 219 -46.00 -51.72 3.97
CA VAL A 219 -45.57 -51.60 5.37
C VAL A 219 -46.24 -52.72 6.18
N PRO A 220 -45.48 -53.59 6.88
CA PRO A 220 -46.03 -54.45 7.92
C PRO A 220 -46.04 -53.73 9.28
N HIS A 221 -47.07 -54.04 10.06
CA HIS A 221 -47.37 -53.56 11.41
C HIS A 221 -46.28 -53.86 12.45
#